data_AF-G4F1V4-F1
#
_entry.id   AF-G4F1V4-F1
#
_cell.length_a   1.000
_cell.length_b   1.000
_cell.length_c   1.000
_cell.angle_alpha   90.00
_cell.angle_beta   90.00
_cell.angle_gamma   90.00
#
_symmetry.space_group_name_H-M   'P 1'
#
loop_
_entity.id
_entity.type
_entity.pdbx_description
1 polymer ?
#
loop_
_entity_poly.entity_id
_entity_poly.type
_entity_poly.pdbx_seq_one_letter_code
_entity_poly.pdbx_strand_id
1 'polypeptide(L)'
;MATRIIPLISPADTKIVGILLRDGSLCSVSFTYDRELMQSVVELEGSPQSSPAKESGETVYVDDAGQKWFASDVEYHSITNAPC
;
A
#
# COMPACT_ATOMS: atom_id res chain seq x y z
N MET A 1 6.07 -8.68 -20.05
CA MET A 1 6.37 -7.87 -18.85
C MET A 1 5.49 -6.64 -18.86
N ALA A 2 4.23 -6.79 -18.44
CA ALA A 2 3.31 -5.68 -18.26
C ALA A 2 3.18 -5.38 -16.75
N THR A 3 4.24 -4.85 -16.15
CA THR A 3 4.17 -4.25 -14.82
C THR A 3 3.30 -3.00 -14.88
N ARG A 4 2.36 -2.88 -13.95
CA ARG A 4 1.48 -1.70 -13.86
C ARG A 4 1.52 -1.15 -12.45
N ILE A 5 1.64 0.18 -12.37
CA ILE A 5 1.43 0.91 -11.12
C ILE A 5 -0.07 0.90 -10.86
N ILE A 6 -0.46 0.37 -9.71
CA ILE A 6 -1.86 0.28 -9.27
C ILE A 6 -2.05 1.28 -8.12
N PRO A 7 -3.04 2.18 -8.19
CA PRO A 7 -3.36 3.02 -7.05
C PRO A 7 -3.85 2.15 -5.89
N LEU A 8 -3.26 2.32 -4.71
CA LEU A 8 -3.72 1.63 -3.51
C LEU A 8 -5.04 2.25 -3.02
N ILE A 9 -6.05 1.40 -2.87
CA ILE A 9 -7.39 1.75 -2.41
C ILE A 9 -7.74 0.83 -1.24
N SER A 10 -8.28 1.40 -0.18
CA SER A 10 -8.74 0.64 0.98
C SER A 10 -9.98 -0.19 0.65
N PRO A 11 -10.28 -1.25 1.41
CA PRO A 11 -11.53 -1.99 1.29
C PRO A 11 -12.81 -1.16 1.42
N ALA A 12 -12.71 0.08 1.91
CA ALA A 12 -13.81 1.04 1.99
C ALA A 12 -13.88 1.99 0.78
N ASP A 13 -13.19 1.67 -0.32
CA ASP A 13 -13.08 2.49 -1.55
C ASP A 13 -12.43 3.87 -1.32
N THR A 14 -11.62 4.01 -0.26
CA THR A 14 -10.90 5.24 0.05
C THR A 14 -9.46 5.15 -0.44
N LYS A 15 -8.93 6.24 -1.02
CA LYS A 15 -7.53 6.32 -1.45
C LYS A 15 -6.59 6.12 -0.26
N ILE A 16 -5.56 5.29 -0.43
CA ILE A 16 -4.44 5.19 0.50
C ILE A 16 -3.49 6.38 0.31
N VAL A 17 -3.16 7.07 1.39
CA VAL A 17 -2.25 8.22 1.39
C VAL A 17 -0.80 7.81 1.69
N GLY A 18 -0.59 6.68 2.35
CA GLY A 18 0.75 6.14 2.60
C GLY A 18 0.80 5.01 3.63
N ILE A 19 2.01 4.59 3.97
CA ILE A 19 2.31 3.65 5.04
C ILE A 19 2.57 4.42 6.33
N LEU A 20 2.05 3.91 7.45
CA LEU A 20 2.38 4.40 8.77
C LEU A 20 3.80 3.98 9.16
N LEU A 21 4.64 4.92 9.56
CA LEU A 21 5.97 4.66 10.11
C LEU A 21 5.93 4.58 11.64
N ARG A 22 6.94 3.95 12.24
CA ARG A 22 7.03 3.78 13.72
C ARG A 22 7.09 5.10 14.51
N ASP A 23 7.56 6.17 13.89
CA ASP A 23 7.56 7.52 14.46
C ASP A 23 6.19 8.22 14.38
N GLY A 24 5.19 7.56 13.80
CA GLY A 24 3.84 8.09 13.60
C GLY A 24 3.65 8.92 12.34
N SER A 25 4.72 9.15 11.56
CA SER A 25 4.62 9.83 10.27
C SER A 25 4.11 8.90 9.17
N LEU A 26 3.69 9.48 8.04
CA LEU A 26 3.25 8.74 6.86
C LEU A 26 4.31 8.83 5.77
N CYS A 27 4.55 7.72 5.08
CA CYS A 27 5.41 7.66 3.91
C CYS A 27 4.59 7.29 2.69
N SER A 28 4.67 8.11 1.64
CA SER A 28 4.05 7.81 0.35
C SER A 28 4.68 6.57 -0.27
N VAL A 29 3.89 5.83 -1.03
CA VAL A 29 4.31 4.57 -1.62
C VAL A 29 3.81 4.42 -3.05
N SER A 30 4.59 3.73 -3.85
CA SER A 30 4.21 3.25 -5.17
C SER A 30 4.04 1.74 -5.11
N PHE A 31 2.89 1.26 -5.58
CA PHE A 31 2.57 -0.17 -5.64
C PHE A 31 2.52 -0.62 -7.10
N THR A 32 3.37 -1.59 -7.42
CA THR A 32 3.44 -2.20 -8.74
C THR A 32 3.04 -3.66 -8.66
N TYR A 33 2.22 -4.10 -9.60
CA TYR A 33 1.84 -5.50 -9.72
C TYR A 33 2.20 -6.03 -11.11
N ASP A 34 2.86 -7.18 -11.15
CA ASP A 34 3.07 -7.98 -12.34
C ASP A 34 2.07 -9.15 -12.33
N ARG A 35 1.11 -9.10 -13.26
CA ARG A 35 0.07 -10.12 -13.39
C ARG A 35 0.59 -11.42 -13.99
N GLU A 36 1.63 -11.38 -14.81
CA GLU A 36 2.19 -12.58 -15.45
C GLU A 36 2.96 -13.41 -14.41
N LEU A 37 3.66 -12.74 -13.50
CA LEU A 37 4.45 -13.37 -12.44
C LEU A 37 3.68 -13.55 -11.12
N MET A 38 2.49 -12.95 -11.01
CA MET A 38 1.72 -12.84 -9.77
C MET A 38 2.56 -12.25 -8.62
N GLN A 39 3.37 -11.23 -8.93
CA GLN A 39 4.26 -10.58 -7.97
C GLN A 39 3.85 -9.13 -7.75
N SER A 40 3.88 -8.70 -6.50
CA SER A 40 3.73 -7.30 -6.12
C SER A 40 5.05 -6.72 -5.60
N VAL A 41 5.26 -5.45 -5.87
CA VAL A 41 6.39 -4.67 -5.36
C VAL A 41 5.83 -3.39 -4.75
N VAL A 42 6.16 -3.16 -3.48
CA VAL A 42 5.87 -1.91 -2.77
C VAL A 42 7.17 -1.13 -2.64
N GLU A 43 7.21 0.07 -3.20
CA GLU A 43 8.34 0.98 -3.10
C GLU A 43 7.95 2.17 -2.22
N LEU A 44 8.74 2.41 -1.17
CA LEU A 44 8.61 3.61 -0.34
C LEU A 44 9.17 4.80 -1.12
N GLU A 45 8.39 5.86 -1.26
CA GLU A 45 8.86 7.07 -1.92
C GLU A 45 9.77 7.87 -0.98
N GLY A 46 10.97 8.19 -1.48
CA GLY A 46 11.98 8.93 -0.74
C GLY A 46 12.86 8.05 0.15
N SER A 47 13.42 8.65 1.20
CA SER A 47 14.30 7.97 2.15
C SER A 47 13.70 8.12 3.55
N PRO A 48 12.68 7.30 3.89
CA PRO A 48 12.02 7.39 5.19
C PRO A 48 13.05 7.16 6.30
N GLN A 49 13.06 8.05 7.29
CA GLN A 49 13.99 7.97 8.43
C GLN A 49 13.59 6.90 9.44
N SER A 50 12.36 6.40 9.35
CA SER A 50 11.81 5.37 10.21
C SER A 50 11.31 4.18 9.39
N SER A 51 11.38 2.98 9.96
CA SER A 51 10.80 1.79 9.35
C SER A 51 9.26 1.84 9.40
N PRO A 52 8.57 1.10 8.51
CA PRO A 52 7.14 0.88 8.59
C PRO A 52 6.71 0.37 9.97
N ALA A 53 5.63 0.95 10.49
CA ALA A 53 4.90 0.41 11.62
C ALA A 53 4.27 -0.92 11.19
N LYS A 54 4.26 -1.87 12.13
CA LYS A 54 3.63 -3.16 11.95
C LYS A 54 2.63 -3.42 13.06
N GLU A 55 1.41 -3.77 12.70
CA GLU A 55 0.37 -4.24 13.62
C GLU A 55 0.10 -5.71 13.28
N SER A 56 0.09 -6.59 14.28
CA SER A 56 -0.03 -8.04 14.07
C SER A 56 1.01 -8.66 13.11
N GLY A 57 2.16 -8.01 12.94
CA GLY A 57 3.23 -8.45 12.04
C GLY A 57 3.12 -7.95 10.59
N GLU A 58 2.02 -7.27 10.26
CA GLU A 58 1.76 -6.73 8.93
C GLU A 58 1.95 -5.22 8.87
N THR A 59 2.39 -4.72 7.73
CA THR A 59 2.52 -3.29 7.49
C THR A 59 1.14 -2.64 7.47
N VAL A 60 1.06 -1.41 7.96
CA VAL A 60 -0.19 -0.65 8.07
C VAL A 60 -0.20 0.49 7.06
N TYR A 61 -1.20 0.50 6.19
CA TYR A 61 -1.54 1.64 5.34
C TYR A 61 -2.52 2.56 6.06
N VAL A 62 -2.50 3.84 5.67
CA VAL A 62 -3.44 4.85 6.14
C VAL A 62 -4.14 5.46 4.93
N ASP A 63 -5.47 5.58 5.02
CA ASP A 63 -6.28 6.23 3.98
C ASP A 63 -6.47 7.74 4.24
N ASP A 64 -7.09 8.42 3.27
CA ASP A 64 -7.35 9.87 3.35
C ASP A 64 -8.27 10.27 4.52
N ALA A 65 -9.07 9.32 5.04
CA ALA A 65 -9.90 9.52 6.23
C ALA A 65 -9.12 9.30 7.55
N GLY A 66 -7.84 8.92 7.46
CA GLY A 66 -7.00 8.58 8.61
C GLY A 66 -7.26 7.19 9.20
N GLN A 67 -8.02 6.34 8.49
CA GLN A 67 -8.27 4.97 8.90
C GLN A 67 -7.08 4.08 8.53
N LYS A 68 -6.77 3.15 9.43
CA LYS A 68 -5.68 2.19 9.28
C LYS A 68 -6.18 0.90 8.65
N TRP A 69 -5.38 0.36 7.74
CA TRP A 69 -5.69 -0.86 7.00
C TRP A 69 -4.47 -1.77 6.94
N PHE A 70 -4.67 -3.08 7.01
CA PHE A 70 -3.59 -4.04 6.81
C PHE A 70 -3.15 -4.06 5.35
N ALA A 71 -1.85 -4.26 5.13
CA ALA A 71 -1.30 -4.27 3.78
C ALA A 71 -1.92 -5.33 2.88
N SER A 72 -2.14 -6.53 3.41
CA SER A 72 -2.77 -7.63 2.69
C SER A 72 -4.16 -7.28 2.16
N ASP A 73 -5.02 -6.69 3.00
CA ASP A 73 -6.37 -6.29 2.62
C ASP A 73 -6.37 -5.23 1.50
N VAL A 74 -5.53 -4.20 1.66
CA VAL A 74 -5.43 -3.10 0.69
C VAL A 74 -4.86 -3.59 -0.64
N GLU A 75 -3.74 -4.31 -0.61
CA GLU A 75 -3.06 -4.76 -1.83
C GLU A 75 -3.94 -5.72 -2.61
N TYR A 76 -4.58 -6.67 -1.92
CA TYR A 76 -5.53 -7.59 -2.55
C TYR A 76 -6.70 -6.83 -3.18
N HIS A 77 -7.37 -5.97 -2.41
CA HIS A 77 -8.50 -5.18 -2.89
C HIS A 77 -8.12 -4.33 -4.11
N SER A 78 -6.97 -3.65 -4.05
CA SER A 78 -6.45 -2.79 -5.12
C SER A 78 -6.17 -3.58 -6.40
N ILE A 79 -5.57 -4.78 -6.30
CA ILE A 79 -5.34 -5.65 -7.46
C ILE A 79 -6.66 -6.11 -8.07
N THR A 80 -7.64 -6.50 -7.24
CA THR A 80 -8.94 -6.99 -7.72
C THR A 80 -9.81 -5.91 -8.37
N ASN A 81 -9.66 -4.65 -7.93
CA ASN A 81 -10.40 -3.51 -8.46
C ASN A 81 -9.65 -2.73 -9.56
N ALA A 82 -8.40 -3.08 -9.84
CA ALA A 82 -7.65 -2.44 -10.91
C ALA A 82 -8.27 -2.77 -12.29
N PRO A 83 -8.59 -1.76 -13.13
CA PRO A 83 -9.13 -1.99 -14.46
C PRO A 83 -8.14 -2.78 -15.32
N CYS A 84 -8.64 -3.84 -15.97
CA CYS A 84 -7.90 -4.71 -16.89
C CYS A 84 -7.40 -3.96 -18.15
#